data_AF-A0A963HKT8-F1
#
_entry.id   AF-A0A963HKT8-F1
#
_cell.length_a   1.000
_cell.length_b   1.000
_cell.length_c   1.000
_cell.angle_alpha   90.00
_cell.angle_beta   90.00
_cell.angle_gamma   90.00
#
_symmetry.space_group_name_H-M   'P 1'
#
loop_
_entity.id
_entity.type
_entity.pdbx_description
1 polymer ?
#
loop_
_entity_poly.entity_id
_entity_poly.type
_entity_poly.pdbx_seq_one_letter_code
_entity_poly.pdbx_strand_id
1 'polypeptide(L)'
;AHTHITSLLFEQNNRVPDEDYVTVLPGFVGAYPDALWQVESGSLQDFVMQVSRLKNEDDYDQLMSKYGIRRSHTQFWQFSDRLHEDFQLSDPVEYGSLDYNRLENR
;
A
#
# COMPACT_ATOMS: atom_id res chain seq x y z
N ALA A 1 4.10 15.55 -1.17
CA ALA A 1 2.84 16.18 -1.58
C ALA A 1 2.99 16.77 -2.98
N HIS A 2 1.97 17.41 -3.55
CA HIS A 2 2.07 18.12 -4.82
C HIS A 2 1.52 19.54 -4.70
N THR A 3 2.18 20.51 -5.32
CA THR A 3 1.60 21.87 -5.44
C THR A 3 0.37 21.89 -6.35
N HIS A 4 0.35 21.06 -7.39
CA HIS A 4 -0.79 20.85 -8.29
C HIS A 4 -0.60 19.59 -9.18
N ILE A 5 -1.71 19.07 -9.72
CA ILE A 5 -1.76 17.85 -10.57
C ILE A 5 -2.44 18.17 -11.92
N THR A 6 -2.08 19.28 -12.56
CA THR A 6 -2.71 19.74 -13.82
C THR A 6 -2.05 19.19 -15.09
N SER A 7 -0.95 18.45 -14.95
CA SER A 7 -0.14 17.92 -16.05
C SER A 7 0.18 16.44 -15.81
N LEU A 8 0.19 15.66 -16.90
CA LEU A 8 0.64 14.27 -16.91
C LEU A 8 2.17 14.14 -17.05
N LEU A 9 2.87 15.25 -17.23
CA LEU A 9 4.32 15.32 -17.45
C LEU A 9 4.99 16.21 -16.40
N PHE A 10 6.28 15.95 -16.16
CA PHE A 10 7.15 16.72 -15.25
C PHE A 10 6.70 16.73 -13.79
N GLU A 11 6.08 15.64 -13.32
CA GLU A 11 5.58 15.48 -11.95
C GLU A 11 6.63 15.88 -10.89
N GLN A 12 7.90 15.52 -11.10
CA GLN A 12 8.98 15.81 -10.16
C GLN A 12 9.13 17.29 -9.80
N ASN A 13 8.80 18.20 -10.72
CA ASN A 13 8.85 19.65 -10.46
C ASN A 13 7.73 20.12 -9.53
N ASN A 14 6.67 19.33 -9.40
CA ASN A 14 5.49 19.64 -8.60
C ASN A 14 5.51 18.96 -7.23
N ARG A 15 6.41 17.99 -7.02
CA ARG A 15 6.55 17.28 -5.73
C ARG A 15 7.07 18.23 -4.66
N VAL A 16 6.48 18.15 -3.48
CA VAL A 16 6.97 18.82 -2.25
C VAL A 16 7.21 17.72 -1.22
N PRO A 17 8.41 17.12 -1.19
CA PRO A 17 8.69 15.98 -0.32
C PRO A 17 8.65 16.33 1.17
N ASP A 18 9.01 17.57 1.53
CA ASP A 18 8.99 18.03 2.92
C ASP A 18 7.58 18.05 3.53
N GLU A 19 6.54 17.99 2.70
CA GLU A 19 5.13 17.89 3.10
C GLU A 19 4.58 16.46 3.03
N ASP A 20 5.40 15.45 2.72
CA ASP A 20 4.98 14.06 2.79
C ASP A 20 4.85 13.61 4.25
N TYR A 21 3.72 12.99 4.56
CA TYR A 21 3.45 12.37 5.86
C TYR A 21 2.73 11.05 5.67
N VAL A 22 2.84 10.20 6.68
CA VAL A 22 2.14 8.91 6.73
C VAL A 22 1.08 8.97 7.81
N THR A 23 -0.14 8.56 7.47
CA THR A 23 -1.22 8.38 8.44
C THR A 23 -1.55 6.90 8.52
N VAL A 24 -1.66 6.39 9.75
CA VAL A 24 -2.10 5.02 10.01
C VAL A 24 -3.53 5.08 10.54
N LEU A 25 -4.45 4.42 9.84
CA LEU A 25 -5.87 4.41 10.17
C LEU A 25 -6.33 2.97 10.43
N PRO A 26 -7.27 2.74 11.35
CA PRO A 26 -7.88 1.44 11.53
C PRO A 26 -8.82 1.11 10.36
N GLY A 27 -8.87 -0.16 9.95
CA GLY A 27 -9.80 -0.64 8.92
C GLY A 27 -9.35 -0.31 7.49
N PHE A 28 -10.33 -0.09 6.62
CA PHE A 28 -10.12 0.09 5.18
C PHE A 28 -10.40 1.54 4.79
N VAL A 29 -9.54 2.12 3.96
CA VAL A 29 -9.69 3.49 3.47
C VAL A 29 -9.39 3.53 1.99
N GLY A 30 -10.38 3.97 1.22
CA GLY A 30 -10.30 4.04 -0.24
C GLY A 30 -10.40 2.67 -0.91
N ALA A 31 -10.46 2.70 -2.24
CA ALA A 31 -10.63 1.51 -3.08
C ALA A 31 -9.39 1.20 -3.94
N TYR A 32 -8.30 1.97 -3.83
CA TYR A 32 -7.17 1.91 -4.76
C TYR A 32 -5.86 1.66 -4.00
N PRO A 33 -5.60 0.43 -3.53
CA PRO A 33 -4.33 0.13 -2.85
C PRO A 33 -3.17 0.17 -3.85
N ASP A 34 -2.11 0.90 -3.50
CA ASP A 34 -0.87 0.94 -4.29
C ASP A 34 0.06 -0.24 -3.98
N ALA A 35 0.02 -0.76 -2.74
CA ALA A 35 0.79 -1.92 -2.30
C ALA A 35 -0.01 -2.74 -1.27
N LEU A 36 0.29 -4.04 -1.19
CA LEU A 36 -0.27 -4.94 -0.19
C LEU A 36 0.85 -5.61 0.58
N TRP A 37 0.72 -5.65 1.90
CA TRP A 37 1.65 -6.34 2.79
C TRP A 37 0.89 -7.31 3.69
N GLN A 38 1.49 -8.49 3.90
CA GLN A 38 1.05 -9.44 4.91
C GLN A 38 2.12 -9.51 6.00
N VAL A 39 1.74 -9.13 7.22
CA VAL A 39 2.65 -9.03 8.36
C VAL A 39 2.11 -9.84 9.51
N GLU A 40 2.87 -10.84 9.94
CA GLU A 40 2.54 -11.58 11.16
C GLU A 40 2.76 -10.72 12.40
N SER A 41 1.92 -10.89 13.42
CA SER A 41 1.98 -10.08 14.65
C SER A 41 3.36 -10.07 15.31
N GLY A 42 4.07 -11.21 15.32
CA GLY A 42 5.44 -11.31 15.86
C GLY A 42 6.50 -10.55 15.05
N SER A 43 6.22 -10.24 13.78
CA SER A 43 7.11 -9.50 12.89
C SER A 43 6.76 -8.01 12.77
N LEU A 44 5.70 -7.54 13.42
CA LEU A 44 5.20 -6.18 13.27
C LEU A 44 6.23 -5.11 13.64
N GLN A 45 6.98 -5.31 14.73
CA GLN A 45 8.00 -4.36 15.15
C GLN A 45 9.13 -4.22 14.10
N ASP A 46 9.53 -5.33 13.50
CA ASP A 46 10.53 -5.35 12.44
C ASP A 46 10.02 -4.70 11.15
N PHE A 47 8.76 -4.99 10.77
CA PHE A 47 8.10 -4.34 9.64
C PHE A 47 8.07 -2.81 9.80
N VAL A 48 7.60 -2.31 10.94
CA VAL A 48 7.56 -0.86 11.21
C VAL A 48 8.96 -0.24 11.16
N MET A 49 9.97 -0.94 11.71
CA MET A 49 11.35 -0.50 11.63
C MET A 49 11.84 -0.38 10.18
N GLN A 50 11.58 -1.38 9.34
CA GLN A 50 11.98 -1.37 7.93
C GLN A 50 11.27 -0.26 7.15
N VAL A 51 9.95 -0.12 7.33
CA VAL A 51 9.17 0.97 6.71
C VAL A 51 9.71 2.35 7.10
N SER A 52 10.04 2.56 8.38
CA SER A 52 10.58 3.85 8.86
C SER A 52 11.97 4.19 8.33
N ARG A 53 12.67 3.22 7.72
CA ARG A 53 14.04 3.35 7.23
C ARG A 53 14.16 3.37 5.72
N LEU A 54 13.05 3.27 4.98
CA LEU A 54 13.04 3.35 3.52
C LEU A 54 13.65 4.69 3.07
N LYS A 55 14.65 4.64 2.21
CA LYS A 55 15.30 5.82 1.61
C LYS A 55 15.36 5.76 0.09
N ASN A 56 15.32 4.57 -0.47
CA ASN A 56 15.46 4.33 -1.91
C ASN A 56 14.65 3.11 -2.35
N GLU A 57 14.67 2.83 -3.66
CA GLU A 57 13.95 1.72 -4.27
C GLU A 57 14.46 0.35 -3.79
N ASP A 58 15.77 0.18 -3.58
CA ASP A 58 16.34 -1.08 -3.10
C ASP A 58 15.84 -1.44 -1.69
N ASP A 59 15.64 -0.44 -0.82
CA ASP A 59 15.04 -0.64 0.50
C ASP A 59 13.58 -1.11 0.39
N TYR A 60 12.83 -0.54 -0.56
CA TYR A 60 11.44 -0.90 -0.83
C TYR A 60 11.32 -2.31 -1.41
N ASP A 61 12.19 -2.67 -2.34
CA ASP A 61 12.20 -4.01 -2.96
C ASP A 61 12.49 -5.10 -1.91
N GLN A 62 13.37 -4.82 -0.94
CA GLN A 62 13.61 -5.72 0.20
C GLN A 62 12.37 -5.86 1.09
N LEU A 63 11.69 -4.76 1.41
CA LEU A 63 10.45 -4.77 2.17
C LEU A 63 9.37 -5.60 1.46
N MET A 64 9.18 -5.37 0.16
CA MET A 64 8.22 -6.10 -0.67
C MET A 64 8.58 -7.56 -0.85
N SER A 65 9.87 -7.90 -0.89
CA SER A 65 10.31 -9.30 -0.96
C SER A 65 10.00 -10.06 0.34
N LYS A 66 9.99 -9.37 1.48
CA LYS A 66 9.74 -10.00 2.78
C LYS A 66 8.27 -10.03 3.18
N TYR A 67 7.51 -8.98 2.86
CA TYR A 67 6.13 -8.81 3.34
C TYR A 67 5.11 -8.61 2.22
N GLY A 68 5.55 -8.32 1.00
CA GLY A 68 4.67 -7.89 -0.09
C GLY A 68 3.84 -9.03 -0.67
N ILE A 69 2.56 -8.75 -0.89
CA ILE A 69 1.65 -9.61 -1.68
C ILE A 69 1.49 -8.99 -3.06
N ARG A 70 2.36 -9.42 -3.96
CA ARG A 70 2.40 -8.97 -5.36
C ARG A 70 1.31 -9.66 -6.18
N ARG A 71 0.93 -9.09 -7.33
CA ARG A 71 -0.02 -9.73 -8.25
C ARG A 71 0.49 -11.09 -8.76
N SER A 72 1.81 -11.24 -8.88
CA SER A 72 2.45 -12.51 -9.24
C SER A 72 2.52 -13.54 -8.10
N HIS A 73 2.17 -13.16 -6.87
CA HIS A 73 2.18 -14.08 -5.73
C HIS A 73 1.12 -15.16 -5.94
N THR A 74 1.48 -16.42 -5.69
CA THR A 74 0.58 -17.57 -5.93
C THR A 74 -0.71 -17.51 -5.12
N GLN A 75 -0.66 -16.87 -3.95
CA GLN A 75 -1.80 -16.68 -3.06
C GLN A 75 -2.48 -15.31 -3.19
N PHE A 76 -2.13 -14.51 -4.21
CA PHE A 76 -2.66 -13.15 -4.38
C PHE A 76 -4.19 -13.10 -4.30
N TRP A 77 -4.89 -13.96 -5.06
CA TRP A 77 -6.36 -13.99 -5.07
C TRP A 77 -6.95 -14.44 -3.74
N GLN A 78 -6.36 -15.43 -3.07
CA GLN A 78 -6.81 -15.87 -1.74
C GLN A 78 -6.68 -14.76 -0.70
N PHE A 79 -5.61 -13.97 -0.78
CA PHE A 79 -5.39 -12.83 0.09
C PHE A 79 -6.39 -11.70 -0.22
N SER A 80 -6.61 -11.41 -1.51
CA SER A 80 -7.63 -10.46 -1.97
C SER A 80 -9.02 -10.83 -1.47
N ASP A 81 -9.45 -12.07 -1.65
CA ASP A 81 -10.76 -12.56 -1.21
C ASP A 81 -10.94 -12.32 0.30
N ARG A 82 -9.91 -12.63 1.10
CA ARG A 82 -9.93 -12.39 2.55
C ARG A 82 -10.02 -10.90 2.91
N LEU A 83 -9.27 -10.04 2.21
CA LEU A 83 -9.38 -8.58 2.42
C LEU A 83 -10.81 -8.10 2.13
N HIS A 84 -11.44 -8.60 1.07
CA HIS A 84 -12.81 -8.24 0.72
C HIS A 84 -13.82 -8.75 1.76
N GLU A 85 -13.66 -9.98 2.26
CA GLU A 85 -14.48 -10.50 3.36
C GLU A 85 -14.36 -9.63 4.61
N ASP A 86 -13.12 -9.30 5.02
CA ASP A 86 -12.86 -8.46 6.20
C ASP A 86 -13.40 -7.02 6.00
N PHE A 87 -13.29 -6.46 4.79
CA PHE A 87 -13.82 -5.13 4.47
C PHE A 87 -15.36 -5.14 4.52
N GLN A 88 -16.01 -6.10 3.89
CA GLN A 88 -17.47 -6.20 3.89
C GLN A 88 -18.02 -6.40 5.31
N LEU A 89 -17.32 -7.13 6.17
CA LEU A 89 -17.73 -7.33 7.56
C LEU A 89 -17.53 -6.09 8.43
N SER A 90 -16.44 -5.35 8.21
CA SER A 90 -16.08 -4.20 9.05
C SER A 90 -16.79 -2.91 8.65
N ASP A 91 -17.06 -2.71 7.36
CA ASP A 91 -17.75 -1.54 6.84
C ASP A 91 -18.74 -1.91 5.72
N PRO A 92 -19.87 -2.56 6.05
CA PRO A 92 -20.81 -3.07 5.04
C PRO A 92 -21.52 -1.98 4.22
N VAL A 93 -21.50 -0.72 4.69
CA VAL A 93 -22.17 0.40 4.01
C VAL A 93 -21.26 1.03 2.98
N GLU A 94 -20.00 1.29 3.33
CA GLU A 94 -19.01 1.88 2.41
C GLU A 94 -18.23 0.83 1.61
N TYR A 95 -18.47 -0.47 1.88
CA TYR A 95 -17.84 -1.56 1.16
C TYR A 95 -18.00 -1.41 -0.36
N GLY A 96 -16.87 -1.57 -1.06
CA GLY A 96 -16.78 -1.57 -2.52
C GLY A 96 -15.67 -2.51 -2.99
N SER A 97 -15.50 -2.59 -4.31
CA SER A 97 -14.41 -3.40 -4.86
C SER A 97 -13.08 -2.66 -4.77
N LEU A 98 -12.03 -3.36 -4.32
CA LEU A 98 -10.67 -2.87 -4.47
C LEU A 98 -10.26 -2.93 -5.95
N ASP A 99 -9.75 -1.82 -6.47
CA ASP A 99 -9.21 -1.68 -7.80
C ASP A 99 -7.68 -1.83 -7.75
N TYR A 100 -7.20 -2.94 -8.31
CA TYR A 100 -5.77 -3.25 -8.35
C TYR A 100 -5.05 -2.68 -9.56
N ASN A 101 -5.65 -1.85 -10.41
CA ASN A 101 -5.01 -1.32 -11.62
C ASN A 101 -3.70 -0.57 -11.35
N ARG A 102 -3.54 -0.01 -10.14
CA ARG A 102 -2.34 0.70 -9.68
C ARG A 102 -1.44 -0.11 -8.75
N LEU A 103 -1.81 -1.36 -8.48
CA LEU A 103 -1.07 -2.19 -7.55
C LEU A 103 0.34 -2.45 -8.09
N GLU A 104 1.34 -2.05 -7.32
CA GLU A 104 2.75 -2.23 -7.63
C GLU A 104 3.12 -3.72 -7.69
N ASN A 105 3.86 -4.11 -8.72
CA ASN A 105 4.37 -5.48 -8.89
C ASN A 105 5.91 -5.55 -8.92
N ARG A 106 6.58 -4.41 -8.71
CA ARG A 106 8.02 -4.30 -8.55
C ARG A 106 8.49 -4.74 -7.17
#